data_AF-A0AAV5TZM7-F1
#
_entry.id   AF-A0AAV5TZM7-F1
#
_cell.length_a   1.000
_cell.length_b   1.000
_cell.length_c   1.000
_cell.angle_alpha   90.00
_cell.angle_beta   90.00
_cell.angle_gamma   90.00
#
_symmetry.space_group_name_H-M   'P 1'
#
loop_
_entity.id
_entity.type
_entity.pdbx_description
1 polymer ?
#
loop_
_entity_poly.entity_id
_entity_poly.type
_entity_poly.pdbx_seq_one_letter_code
_entity_poly.pdbx_strand_id
1 'polypeptide(L)'
;SFEYNAWNSMEGDILIFATTFFPLLLNSTAATQLSFDGNIIAHEMYHAFVIKSLPGRSGAFRNEAVCLSQHYHRSCQLFAEGECKSGNSTFTEDGPDLEGLRAGFELL
;
A
#
# COMPACT_ATOMS: atom_id res chain seq x y z
N SER A 1 0.44 -2.54 22.87
CA SER A 1 1.10 -2.99 21.63
C SER A 1 0.37 -2.34 20.48
N PHE A 2 1.07 -1.80 19.49
CA PHE A 2 0.39 -1.24 18.32
C PHE A 2 -0.18 -2.39 17.49
N GLU A 3 -1.48 -2.30 17.19
CA GLU A 3 -2.23 -3.22 16.34
C GLU A 3 -2.00 -2.79 14.89
N TYR A 4 -1.18 -3.51 14.14
CA TYR A 4 -0.91 -3.18 12.73
C TYR A 4 -1.11 -4.42 11.87
N ASN A 5 -1.77 -4.26 10.71
CA ASN A 5 -1.77 -5.28 9.68
C ASN A 5 -0.35 -5.39 9.12
N ALA A 6 0.03 -6.59 8.68
CA ALA A 6 1.38 -6.82 8.21
C ALA A 6 1.47 -7.98 7.23
N TRP A 7 2.27 -7.77 6.20
CA TRP A 7 2.88 -8.83 5.41
C TRP A 7 4.06 -9.50 6.14
N ASN A 8 3.97 -10.80 6.35
CA ASN A 8 5.08 -11.63 6.84
C ASN A 8 5.87 -12.22 5.67
N SER A 9 6.95 -11.56 5.29
CA SER A 9 7.83 -12.02 4.21
C SER A 9 8.52 -13.38 4.44
N MET A 10 8.61 -13.88 5.68
CA MET A 10 9.24 -15.17 5.98
C MET A 10 8.30 -16.34 5.74
N GLU A 11 7.01 -16.17 6.03
CA GLU A 11 6.00 -17.22 5.94
C GLU A 11 5.11 -17.07 4.70
N GLY A 12 5.07 -15.87 4.10
CA GLY A 12 4.20 -15.56 2.97
C GLY A 12 2.75 -15.27 3.37
N ASP A 13 2.55 -14.87 4.62
CA ASP A 13 1.24 -14.71 5.23
C ASP A 13 0.89 -13.23 5.47
N ILE A 14 -0.40 -12.93 5.50
CA ILE A 14 -0.93 -11.60 5.85
C ILE A 14 -1.59 -11.71 7.22
N LEU A 15 -1.10 -10.91 8.17
CA LEU A 15 -1.74 -10.74 9.47
C LEU A 15 -2.73 -9.58 9.40
N ILE A 16 -3.98 -9.89 9.74
CA ILE A 16 -5.07 -8.91 9.75
C ILE A 16 -5.69 -8.85 11.14
N PHE A 17 -5.73 -7.66 11.74
CA PHE A 17 -6.31 -7.45 13.06
C PHE A 17 -7.82 -7.18 12.96
N ALA A 18 -8.62 -7.97 13.68
CA ALA A 18 -10.07 -7.82 13.68
C ALA A 18 -10.55 -6.41 14.06
N THR A 19 -9.80 -5.68 14.89
CA THR A 19 -10.11 -4.31 15.30
C THR A 19 -10.08 -3.31 14.16
N THR A 20 -9.28 -3.54 13.11
CA THR A 20 -9.24 -2.69 11.93
C THR A 20 -10.56 -2.73 11.13
N PHE A 21 -11.30 -3.84 11.18
CA PHE A 21 -12.47 -4.09 10.33
C PHE A 21 -13.80 -3.95 11.11
N PHE A 22 -13.76 -4.10 12.43
CA PHE A 22 -14.97 -4.21 13.26
C PHE A 22 -15.96 -3.04 13.16
N PRO A 23 -15.54 -1.75 13.04
CA PRO A 23 -16.50 -0.65 12.91
C PRO A 23 -17.19 -0.60 11.54
N LEU A 24 -16.53 -1.07 10.49
CA LEU A 24 -17.01 -0.97 9.10
C LEU A 24 -17.79 -2.20 8.66
N LEU A 25 -17.49 -3.40 9.18
CA LEU A 25 -18.16 -4.64 8.78
C LEU A 25 -19.67 -4.68 9.11
N LEU A 26 -20.13 -3.93 10.12
CA LEU A 26 -21.49 -4.09 10.63
C LEU A 26 -22.55 -3.27 9.89
N ASN A 27 -22.19 -2.17 9.21
CA ASN A 27 -23.16 -1.21 8.65
C ASN A 27 -22.66 -0.46 7.40
N SER A 28 -21.77 -1.06 6.60
CA SER A 28 -21.24 -0.41 5.39
C SER A 28 -21.69 -1.10 4.11
N THR A 29 -21.66 -0.36 3.00
CA THR A 29 -21.95 -0.94 1.67
C THR A 29 -20.80 -1.82 1.22
N ALA A 30 -21.06 -2.77 0.31
CA ALA A 30 -19.99 -3.57 -0.30
C ALA A 30 -18.89 -2.70 -0.93
N ALA A 31 -19.26 -1.56 -1.53
CA ALA A 31 -18.31 -0.62 -2.10
C ALA A 31 -17.42 0.01 -1.02
N THR A 32 -17.99 0.34 0.15
CA THR A 32 -17.23 0.87 1.30
C THR A 32 -16.30 -0.19 1.89
N GLN A 33 -16.77 -1.44 2.01
CA GLN A 33 -15.95 -2.56 2.48
C GLN A 33 -14.78 -2.81 1.52
N LEU A 34 -15.03 -2.89 0.22
CA LEU A 34 -13.97 -3.08 -0.77
C LEU A 34 -12.97 -1.90 -0.78
N SER A 35 -13.47 -0.67 -0.67
CA SER A 35 -12.60 0.52 -0.65
C SER A 35 -11.70 0.60 0.59
N PHE A 36 -12.11 0.01 1.71
CA PHE A 36 -11.34 0.04 2.96
C PHE A 36 -10.67 -1.30 3.26
N ASP A 37 -11.46 -2.32 3.57
CA ASP A 37 -11.01 -3.67 3.92
C ASP A 37 -10.26 -4.31 2.74
N GLY A 38 -10.84 -4.22 1.54
CA GLY A 38 -10.24 -4.75 0.32
C GLY A 38 -8.92 -4.07 -0.01
N ASN A 39 -8.85 -2.74 0.13
CA ASN A 39 -7.63 -1.98 -0.07
C ASN A 39 -6.53 -2.37 0.94
N ILE A 40 -6.86 -2.49 2.23
CA ILE A 40 -5.89 -2.90 3.26
C ILE A 40 -5.34 -4.29 2.96
N ILE A 41 -6.21 -5.24 2.62
CA ILE A 41 -5.77 -6.60 2.24
C ILE A 41 -4.86 -6.54 1.03
N ALA A 42 -5.24 -5.79 0.00
CA ALA A 42 -4.45 -5.67 -1.22
C ALA A 42 -3.10 -4.98 -0.97
N HIS A 43 -3.04 -3.94 -0.14
CA HIS A 43 -1.80 -3.31 0.32
C HIS A 43 -0.86 -4.37 0.92
N GLU A 44 -1.33 -5.17 1.87
CA GLU A 44 -0.50 -6.21 2.48
C GLU A 44 -0.07 -7.30 1.47
N MET A 45 -0.92 -7.64 0.49
CA MET A 45 -0.54 -8.53 -0.61
C MET A 45 0.57 -7.94 -1.48
N TYR A 46 0.53 -6.64 -1.76
CA TYR A 46 1.49 -5.98 -2.65
C TYR A 46 2.88 -5.79 -2.04
N HIS A 47 3.02 -5.87 -0.72
CA HIS A 47 4.33 -5.97 -0.05
C HIS A 47 5.14 -7.19 -0.52
N ALA A 48 4.50 -8.25 -1.01
CA ALA A 48 5.20 -9.39 -1.61
C ALA A 48 5.92 -9.03 -2.93
N PHE A 49 5.47 -7.99 -3.63
CA PHE A 49 5.94 -7.61 -4.97
C PHE A 49 6.74 -6.31 -4.96
N VAL A 50 6.32 -5.32 -4.17
CA VAL A 50 6.93 -3.99 -4.09
C VAL A 50 8.01 -3.97 -3.01
N ILE A 51 9.20 -4.44 -3.39
CA ILE A 51 10.36 -4.49 -2.49
C ILE A 51 11.39 -3.42 -2.84
N LYS A 52 12.17 -3.00 -1.85
CA LYS A 52 13.24 -1.99 -2.00
C LYS A 52 14.35 -2.41 -2.98
N SER A 53 14.53 -3.72 -3.19
CA SER A 53 15.52 -4.27 -4.11
C SER A 53 15.00 -4.29 -5.54
N LEU A 54 15.31 -3.24 -6.29
CA LEU A 54 15.09 -3.16 -7.74
C LEU A 54 15.99 -4.08 -8.62
N PRO A 55 17.21 -4.50 -8.21
CA PRO A 55 18.01 -5.44 -8.98
C PRO A 55 17.26 -6.77 -9.19
N GLY A 56 17.15 -7.22 -10.45
CA GLY A 56 16.43 -8.45 -10.83
C GLY A 56 14.98 -8.22 -11.30
N ARG A 57 14.43 -7.01 -11.16
CA ARG A 57 13.13 -6.64 -11.75
C ARG A 57 13.28 -6.18 -13.20
N SER A 58 12.19 -6.28 -13.98
CA SER A 58 12.16 -5.87 -15.38
C SER A 58 12.44 -4.37 -15.53
N GLY A 59 12.93 -3.97 -16.71
CA GLY A 59 13.15 -2.54 -17.02
C GLY A 59 11.87 -1.71 -16.91
N ALA A 60 10.73 -2.29 -17.32
CA ALA A 60 9.42 -1.63 -17.21
C ALA A 60 9.06 -1.32 -15.74
N PHE A 61 9.12 -2.33 -14.86
CA PHE A 61 8.84 -2.15 -13.43
C PHE A 61 9.76 -1.09 -12.81
N ARG A 62 11.06 -1.13 -13.13
CA ARG A 62 12.03 -0.17 -12.61
C ARG A 62 11.72 1.26 -13.05
N ASN A 63 11.36 1.46 -14.32
CA ASN A 63 11.04 2.78 -14.85
C ASN A 63 9.79 3.36 -14.19
N GLU A 64 8.77 2.53 -14.00
CA GLU A 64 7.53 2.92 -13.33
C GLU A 64 7.77 3.25 -11.84
N ALA A 65 8.48 2.38 -11.12
CA ALA A 65 8.83 2.61 -9.71
C ALA A 65 9.60 3.92 -9.50
N VAL A 66 10.57 4.23 -10.38
CA VAL A 66 11.30 5.51 -10.34
C VAL A 66 10.37 6.70 -10.59
N CYS A 67 9.47 6.59 -11.56
CA CYS A 67 8.50 7.64 -11.87
C CYS A 67 7.59 7.93 -10.67
N LEU A 68 7.01 6.88 -10.07
CA LEU A 68 6.14 6.98 -8.90
C LEU A 68 6.89 7.58 -7.71
N SER A 69 8.07 7.07 -7.38
CA SER A 69 8.90 7.59 -6.30
C SER A 69 9.21 9.08 -6.46
N GLN A 70 9.53 9.53 -7.67
CA GLN A 70 9.75 10.95 -7.97
C GLN A 70 8.46 11.78 -7.89
N HIS A 71 7.32 11.22 -8.28
CA HIS A 71 6.03 11.88 -8.12
C HIS A 71 5.73 12.12 -6.64
N TYR A 72 5.78 11.08 -5.81
CA TYR A 72 5.56 11.16 -4.37
C TYR A 72 6.52 12.14 -3.69
N HIS A 73 7.80 12.12 -4.05
CA HIS A 73 8.78 13.08 -3.53
C HIS A 73 8.41 14.54 -3.82
N ARG A 74 7.92 14.84 -5.05
CA ARG A 74 7.51 16.20 -5.44
C ARG A 74 6.21 16.61 -4.77
N SER A 75 5.20 15.73 -4.76
CA SER A 75 3.89 16.01 -4.15
C SER A 75 4.00 16.19 -2.64
N CYS A 76 4.90 15.45 -2.00
CA CYS A 76 5.15 15.56 -0.56
C CYS A 76 5.59 16.97 -0.13
N GLN A 77 6.34 17.71 -0.94
CA GLN A 77 6.67 19.10 -0.63
C GLN A 77 5.44 20.02 -0.60
N LEU A 78 4.37 19.66 -1.32
CA LEU A 78 3.12 20.42 -1.34
C LEU A 78 2.22 20.08 -0.15
N PHE A 79 2.20 18.81 0.28
CA PHE A 79 1.21 18.31 1.23
C PHE A 79 1.75 17.98 2.62
N ALA A 80 3.07 17.84 2.83
CA ALA A 80 3.61 17.22 4.04
C ALA A 80 3.73 18.14 5.28
N GLU A 81 3.00 19.26 5.36
CA GLU A 81 2.90 20.16 6.53
C GLU A 81 4.19 20.30 7.38
N GLY A 82 5.36 20.42 6.73
CA GLY A 82 6.66 20.64 7.39
C GLY A 82 7.60 19.43 7.50
N GLU A 83 7.17 18.20 7.24
CA GLU A 83 8.00 16.99 7.36
C GLU A 83 7.86 16.08 6.12
N CYS A 84 8.52 16.46 5.02
CA CYS A 84 8.46 15.63 3.82
C CYS A 84 9.35 14.38 3.91
N LYS A 85 8.70 13.21 4.04
CA LYS A 85 9.34 11.88 4.07
C LYS A 85 8.65 10.92 3.11
N SER A 86 8.55 11.27 1.83
CA SER A 86 8.00 10.37 0.80
C SER A 86 8.88 10.30 -0.46
N GLY A 87 8.77 9.20 -1.21
CA GLY A 87 9.60 8.88 -2.37
C GLY A 87 10.42 7.60 -2.15
N ASN A 88 11.71 7.61 -2.51
CA ASN A 88 12.48 6.36 -2.59
C ASN A 88 12.67 5.66 -1.23
N SER A 89 12.62 6.42 -0.13
CA SER A 89 12.73 5.87 1.23
C SER A 89 11.46 5.16 1.71
N THR A 90 10.31 5.49 1.13
CA THR A 90 8.97 5.01 1.52
C THR A 90 8.26 4.24 0.43
N PHE A 91 8.90 4.06 -0.73
CA PHE A 91 8.29 3.39 -1.89
C PHE A 91 7.77 1.97 -1.58
N THR A 92 8.36 1.30 -0.59
CA THR A 92 7.87 0.00 -0.13
C THR A 92 6.49 0.07 0.52
N GLU A 93 6.04 1.23 0.99
CA GLU A 93 4.68 1.47 1.49
C GLU A 93 3.82 2.23 0.47
N ASP A 94 4.40 3.28 -0.16
CA ASP A 94 3.69 4.10 -1.16
C ASP A 94 3.22 3.28 -2.37
N GLY A 95 4.01 2.28 -2.77
CA GLY A 95 3.69 1.41 -3.92
C GLY A 95 2.54 0.45 -3.63
N PRO A 96 2.56 -0.32 -2.52
CA PRO A 96 1.43 -1.12 -2.09
C PRO A 96 0.14 -0.32 -1.86
N ASP A 97 0.22 0.92 -1.35
CA ASP A 97 -0.94 1.81 -1.27
C ASP A 97 -1.58 2.06 -2.64
N LEU A 98 -0.75 2.39 -3.64
CA LEU A 98 -1.22 2.68 -4.99
C LEU A 98 -1.85 1.45 -5.65
N GLU A 99 -1.16 0.31 -5.59
CA GLU A 99 -1.63 -0.93 -6.21
C GLU A 99 -2.83 -1.53 -5.46
N GLY A 100 -2.88 -1.36 -4.14
CA GLY A 100 -4.02 -1.74 -3.31
C GLY A 100 -5.28 -0.97 -3.70
N LEU A 101 -5.17 0.35 -3.86
CA LEU A 101 -6.26 1.20 -4.33
C LEU A 101 -6.70 0.84 -5.75
N ARG A 102 -5.76 0.58 -6.65
CA ARG A 102 -6.06 0.15 -8.02
C ARG A 102 -6.82 -1.17 -8.03
N ALA A 103 -6.34 -2.18 -7.31
CA ALA A 103 -6.98 -3.48 -7.23
C ALA A 103 -8.37 -3.37 -6.58
N GLY A 104 -8.51 -2.58 -5.52
CA GLY A 104 -9.80 -2.29 -4.91
C GLY A 104 -10.78 -1.66 -5.90
N PHE A 105 -10.34 -0.68 -6.69
CA PHE A 105 -11.17 -0.03 -7.71
C PHE A 105 -11.57 -0.97 -8.84
N GLU A 106 -10.69 -1.87 -9.30
CA GLU A 106 -11.01 -2.86 -10.34
C GLU A 106 -12.07 -3.88 -9.89
N LEU A 107 -12.29 -4.02 -8.58
CA LEU A 107 -13.28 -4.93 -7.98
C LEU A 107 -14.61 -4.26 -7.61
N LEU A 108 -14.73 -2.93 -7.80
CA LEU A 108 -15.97 -2.15 -7.60
C LEU A 108 -16.87 -2.18 -8.84
#